data_AF-A0A931D1M0-F1
#
_entry.id   AF-A0A931D1M0-F1
#
_cell.length_a   1.000
_cell.length_b   1.000
_cell.length_c   1.000
_cell.angle_alpha   90.00
_cell.angle_beta   90.00
_cell.angle_gamma   90.00
#
_symmetry.space_group_name_H-M   'P 1'
#
loop_
_entity.id
_entity.type
_entity.pdbx_description
1 polymer ?
#
loop_
_entity_poly.entity_id
_entity_poly.type
_entity_poly.pdbx_seq_one_letter_code
_entity_poly.pdbx_strand_id
1 'polypeptide(L)'
;MNTIEALREKLALYERIFDNINAGVLVIDARGYITHFNEPYGRFLNLDPKAQIGRHCTEVVENTRMHIVARTGKAEINHSHRINGQDMVVQRIPIKKDGKVIAVYGQVMFRDVAEVRDLAEQLSLLESKVQLFEKELFDLRATRYTFDCIIGDSDAITGLKQEAAKAAATHSSVLITGESGTGKELFAQAIHNA
;
A
#
# COMPACT_ATOMS: atom_id res chain seq x y z
N MET A 1 -12.61 -8.47 49.10
CA MET A 1 -12.87 -7.66 47.89
C MET A 1 -14.36 -7.75 47.60
N ASN A 2 -15.09 -6.65 47.75
CA ASN A 2 -16.55 -6.64 47.62
C ASN A 2 -16.93 -6.78 46.13
N THR A 3 -17.98 -7.53 45.78
CA THR A 3 -18.37 -7.80 44.38
C THR A 3 -18.56 -6.52 43.56
N ILE A 4 -19.02 -5.44 44.23
CA ILE A 4 -19.18 -4.11 43.61
C ILE A 4 -17.83 -3.47 43.26
N GLU A 5 -16.81 -3.59 44.12
CA GLU A 5 -15.46 -3.07 43.82
C GLU A 5 -14.85 -3.81 42.64
N ALA A 6 -14.96 -5.14 42.62
CA ALA A 6 -14.46 -5.95 41.51
C ALA A 6 -15.13 -5.58 40.17
N LEU A 7 -16.43 -5.29 40.18
CA LEU A 7 -17.16 -4.83 39.00
C LEU A 7 -16.71 -3.42 38.56
N ARG A 8 -16.46 -2.51 39.50
CA ARG A 8 -15.95 -1.15 39.20
C ARG A 8 -14.55 -1.19 38.60
N GLU A 9 -13.65 -1.99 39.15
CA GLU A 9 -12.30 -2.15 38.61
C GLU A 9 -12.33 -2.72 37.19
N LYS A 10 -13.18 -3.74 36.96
CA LYS A 10 -13.33 -4.34 35.64
C LYS A 10 -13.92 -3.36 34.62
N LEU A 11 -14.88 -2.53 35.02
CA LEU A 11 -15.46 -1.51 34.16
C LEU A 11 -14.42 -0.43 33.80
N ALA A 12 -13.67 0.06 34.81
CA ALA A 12 -12.61 1.04 34.60
C ALA A 12 -11.51 0.51 33.67
N LEU A 13 -11.19 -0.78 33.75
CA LEU A 13 -10.26 -1.42 32.81
C LEU A 13 -10.82 -1.41 31.39
N TYR A 14 -12.09 -1.75 31.18
CA TYR A 14 -12.71 -1.73 29.86
C TYR A 14 -12.81 -0.32 29.27
N GLU A 15 -13.14 0.69 30.06
CA GLU A 15 -13.13 2.09 29.65
C GLU A 15 -11.74 2.51 29.18
N ARG A 16 -10.70 2.17 29.96
CA ARG A 16 -9.30 2.44 29.57
C ARG A 16 -8.91 1.73 28.27
N ILE A 17 -9.29 0.47 28.11
CA ILE A 17 -9.02 -0.26 26.87
C ILE A 17 -9.70 0.44 25.69
N PHE A 18 -10.97 0.81 25.86
CA PHE A 18 -11.78 1.46 24.84
C PHE A 18 -11.20 2.81 24.39
N ASP A 19 -10.72 3.63 25.33
CA ASP A 19 -10.08 4.92 25.04
C ASP A 19 -8.67 4.80 24.45
N ASN A 20 -7.99 3.67 24.67
CA ASN A 20 -6.66 3.40 24.10
C ASN A 20 -6.72 2.70 22.73
N ILE A 21 -7.90 2.40 22.20
CA ILE A 21 -8.03 1.96 20.80
C ILE A 21 -7.57 3.11 19.92
N ASN A 22 -6.49 2.92 19.14
CA ASN A 22 -5.94 3.92 18.24
C ASN A 22 -6.79 4.14 16.96
N ALA A 23 -8.10 4.16 17.12
CA ALA A 23 -9.11 4.36 16.10
C ALA A 23 -10.31 5.05 16.72
N GLY A 24 -11.10 5.74 15.90
CA GLY A 24 -12.34 6.32 16.37
C GLY A 24 -13.40 5.22 16.60
N VAL A 25 -14.00 5.17 17.79
CA VAL A 25 -14.99 4.15 18.17
C VAL A 25 -16.23 4.78 18.77
N LEU A 26 -17.40 4.28 18.36
CA LEU A 26 -18.72 4.67 18.86
C LEU A 26 -19.58 3.42 19.07
N VAL A 27 -20.36 3.37 20.14
CA VAL A 27 -21.33 2.30 20.40
C VAL A 27 -22.70 2.90 20.68
N ILE A 28 -23.73 2.40 20.00
CA ILE A 28 -25.13 2.77 20.23
C ILE A 28 -25.93 1.60 20.77
N ASP A 29 -27.00 1.88 21.49
CA ASP A 29 -28.05 0.90 21.78
C ASP A 29 -28.88 0.55 20.53
N ALA A 30 -29.76 -0.44 20.65
CA ALA A 30 -30.64 -0.86 19.55
C ALA A 30 -31.61 0.23 19.05
N ARG A 31 -31.81 1.31 19.82
CA ARG A 31 -32.67 2.45 19.48
C ARG A 31 -31.89 3.60 18.85
N GLY A 32 -30.56 3.51 18.75
CA GLY A 32 -29.73 4.54 18.13
C GLY A 32 -29.09 5.54 19.08
N TYR A 33 -29.24 5.36 20.40
CA TYR A 33 -28.67 6.27 21.40
C TYR A 33 -27.25 5.86 21.77
N ILE A 34 -26.35 6.84 21.85
CA ILE A 34 -24.94 6.61 22.15
C ILE A 34 -24.79 6.11 23.59
N THR A 35 -24.07 5.01 23.74
CA THR A 35 -23.73 4.41 25.05
C THR A 35 -22.25 4.53 25.37
N HIS A 36 -21.39 4.50 24.35
CA HIS A 36 -19.94 4.66 24.50
C HIS A 36 -19.39 5.44 23.32
N PHE A 37 -18.45 6.33 23.59
CA PHE A 37 -17.80 7.17 22.60
C PHE A 37 -16.39 7.44 23.09
N ASN A 38 -15.37 6.99 22.35
CA ASN A 38 -14.00 7.05 22.83
C ASN A 38 -13.35 8.41 22.59
N GLU A 39 -12.34 8.71 23.39
CA GLU A 39 -11.57 9.97 23.32
C GLU A 39 -10.92 10.23 21.93
N PRO A 40 -10.31 9.24 21.25
CA PRO A 40 -9.82 9.43 19.88
C PRO A 40 -10.87 9.92 18.90
N TYR A 41 -12.10 9.41 18.96
CA TYR A 41 -13.15 9.82 18.03
C TYR A 41 -13.74 11.19 18.38
N GLY A 42 -13.87 11.51 19.67
CA GLY A 42 -14.28 12.85 20.12
C GLY A 42 -13.32 13.93 19.63
N ARG A 43 -12.02 13.70 19.80
CA ARG A 43 -10.97 14.59 19.28
C ARG A 43 -11.05 14.79 17.77
N PHE A 44 -11.33 13.74 17.01
CA PHE A 44 -11.49 13.82 15.55
C PHE A 44 -12.72 14.66 15.16
N LEU A 45 -13.84 14.48 15.86
CA LEU A 45 -15.08 15.21 15.59
C LEU A 45 -15.13 16.60 16.25
N ASN A 46 -14.11 16.95 17.03
CA ASN A 46 -14.09 18.14 17.89
C ASN A 46 -15.29 18.20 18.84
N LEU A 47 -15.64 17.06 19.45
CA LEU A 47 -16.74 16.89 20.38
C LEU A 47 -16.23 16.30 21.71
N ASP A 48 -16.85 16.70 22.82
CA ASP A 48 -16.67 16.01 24.11
C ASP A 48 -17.47 14.69 24.11
N PRO A 49 -16.81 13.51 24.16
CA PRO A 49 -17.51 12.23 24.14
C PRO A 49 -18.52 12.07 25.28
N LYS A 50 -18.19 12.58 26.48
CA LYS A 50 -19.04 12.42 27.67
C LYS A 50 -20.35 13.19 27.53
N ALA A 51 -20.30 14.38 26.94
CA ALA A 51 -21.48 15.19 26.67
C ALA A 51 -22.40 14.60 25.58
N GLN A 52 -21.92 13.66 24.76
CA GLN A 52 -22.72 13.05 23.69
C GLN A 52 -23.39 11.73 24.12
N ILE A 53 -23.05 11.17 25.28
CA ILE A 53 -23.70 9.97 25.79
C ILE A 53 -25.20 10.23 25.97
N GLY A 54 -26.03 9.28 25.54
CA GLY A 54 -27.49 9.37 25.61
C GLY A 54 -28.14 10.18 24.49
N ARG A 55 -27.38 10.83 23.59
CA ARG A 55 -27.91 11.48 22.39
C ARG A 55 -28.09 10.47 21.26
N HIS A 56 -29.02 10.73 20.35
CA HIS A 56 -29.20 9.87 19.18
C HIS A 56 -28.04 10.08 18.20
N CYS A 57 -27.49 9.00 17.64
CA CYS A 57 -26.28 9.06 16.83
C CYS A 57 -26.37 9.97 15.60
N THR A 58 -27.57 10.12 15.01
CA THR A 58 -27.80 11.00 13.84
C THR A 58 -27.71 12.49 14.17
N GLU A 59 -27.79 12.86 15.45
CA GLU A 59 -27.61 14.25 15.89
C GLU A 59 -26.14 14.59 16.18
N VAL A 60 -25.29 13.57 16.30
CA VAL A 60 -23.91 13.70 16.76
C VAL A 60 -22.92 13.46 15.64
N VAL A 61 -23.18 12.46 14.79
CA VAL A 61 -22.29 12.09 13.69
C VAL A 61 -23.03 12.25 12.37
N GLU A 62 -22.56 13.18 11.56
CA GLU A 62 -23.08 13.46 10.23
C GLU A 62 -23.10 12.18 9.37
N ASN A 63 -24.15 11.97 8.58
CA ASN A 63 -24.27 10.85 7.63
C ASN A 63 -24.11 9.44 8.25
N THR A 64 -24.21 9.30 9.57
CA THR A 64 -24.08 7.99 10.22
C THR A 64 -25.22 7.06 9.83
N ARG A 65 -24.89 5.78 9.65
CA ARG A 65 -25.86 4.72 9.36
C ARG A 65 -25.94 3.68 10.47
N MET A 66 -25.40 3.98 11.66
CA MET A 66 -25.46 3.03 12.79
C MET A 66 -26.90 2.67 13.17
N HIS A 67 -27.82 3.63 13.16
CA HIS A 67 -29.25 3.41 13.39
C HIS A 67 -29.90 2.49 12.33
N ILE A 68 -29.39 2.47 11.09
CA ILE A 68 -29.83 1.55 10.03
C ILE A 68 -29.33 0.13 10.32
N VAL A 69 -28.06 -0.01 10.73
CA VAL A 69 -27.50 -1.31 11.14
C VAL A 69 -28.22 -1.85 12.37
N ALA A 70 -28.60 -1.00 13.32
CA ALA A 70 -29.39 -1.40 14.50
C ALA A 70 -30.74 -2.00 14.10
N ARG A 71 -31.45 -1.34 13.17
CA ARG A 71 -32.75 -1.81 12.66
C ARG A 71 -32.67 -3.05 11.78
N THR A 72 -31.68 -3.11 10.90
CA THR A 72 -31.58 -4.19 9.89
C THR A 72 -30.86 -5.42 10.42
N GLY A 73 -30.00 -5.25 11.43
CA GLY A 73 -29.12 -6.31 11.93
C GLY A 73 -28.11 -6.81 10.89
N LYS A 74 -27.90 -6.08 9.80
CA LYS A 74 -26.90 -6.37 8.75
C LYS A 74 -25.66 -5.50 8.99
N ALA A 75 -24.50 -6.13 9.08
CA ALA A 75 -23.23 -5.42 9.24
C ALA A 75 -22.88 -4.64 7.97
N GLU A 76 -22.26 -3.49 8.14
CA GLU A 76 -21.63 -2.70 7.06
C GLU A 76 -20.12 -2.70 7.33
N ILE A 77 -19.34 -3.43 6.53
CA ILE A 77 -17.89 -3.61 6.71
C ILE A 77 -17.14 -2.91 5.58
N ASN A 78 -16.07 -2.17 5.90
CA ASN A 78 -15.27 -1.40 4.94
C ASN A 78 -16.08 -0.41 4.10
N HIS A 79 -17.11 0.20 4.70
CA HIS A 79 -17.94 1.19 4.02
C HIS A 79 -17.29 2.57 4.07
N SER A 80 -17.40 3.31 2.96
CA SER A 80 -17.07 4.73 2.95
C SER A 80 -18.06 5.53 3.81
N HIS A 81 -17.54 6.47 4.59
CA HIS A 81 -18.31 7.42 5.40
C HIS A 81 -17.60 8.77 5.32
N ARG A 82 -18.26 9.75 4.72
CA ARG A 82 -17.79 11.13 4.69
C ARG A 82 -18.21 11.90 5.95
N ILE A 83 -17.23 12.41 6.70
CA ILE A 83 -17.45 13.21 7.92
C ILE A 83 -16.52 14.43 7.86
N ASN A 84 -17.05 15.63 8.14
CA ASN A 84 -16.28 16.88 8.09
C ASN A 84 -15.53 17.09 6.75
N GLY A 85 -16.12 16.63 5.64
CA GLY A 85 -15.54 16.71 4.31
C GLY A 85 -14.49 15.66 3.98
N GLN A 86 -14.03 14.86 4.94
CA GLN A 86 -13.03 13.80 4.78
C GLN A 86 -13.69 12.43 4.58
N ASP A 87 -13.22 11.66 3.60
CA ASP A 87 -13.70 10.30 3.33
C ASP A 87 -12.94 9.29 4.20
N MET A 88 -13.70 8.57 5.02
CA MET A 88 -13.18 7.55 5.93
C MET A 88 -13.70 6.18 5.53
N VAL A 89 -12.95 5.13 5.88
CA VAL A 89 -13.45 3.76 5.83
C VAL A 89 -13.86 3.35 7.23
N VAL A 90 -15.11 2.91 7.39
CA VAL A 90 -15.69 2.53 8.67
C VAL A 90 -16.27 1.13 8.61
N GLN A 91 -16.41 0.53 9.79
CA GLN A 91 -17.21 -0.66 10.00
C GLN A 91 -18.28 -0.41 11.05
N ARG A 92 -19.44 -1.03 10.87
CA ARG A 92 -20.61 -0.96 11.76
C ARG A 92 -21.13 -2.38 11.96
N ILE A 93 -20.91 -2.94 13.14
CA ILE A 93 -21.16 -4.33 13.47
C ILE A 93 -22.31 -4.40 14.50
N PRO A 94 -23.45 -5.05 14.18
CA PRO A 94 -24.52 -5.24 15.14
C PRO A 94 -24.11 -6.31 16.16
N ILE A 95 -24.18 -5.96 17.44
CA ILE A 95 -23.99 -6.88 18.56
C ILE A 95 -25.34 -7.50 18.88
N LYS A 96 -25.40 -8.83 18.79
CA LYS A 96 -26.64 -9.60 18.97
C LYS A 96 -26.59 -10.43 20.24
N LYS A 97 -27.71 -10.51 20.94
CA LYS A 97 -27.95 -11.45 22.04
C LYS A 97 -29.30 -12.10 21.81
N ASP A 98 -29.34 -13.44 21.86
CA ASP A 98 -30.56 -14.22 21.63
C ASP A 98 -31.27 -13.87 20.31
N GLY A 99 -30.47 -13.67 19.24
CA GLY A 99 -30.96 -13.30 17.90
C GLY A 99 -31.40 -11.84 17.73
N LYS A 100 -31.48 -11.05 18.80
CA LYS A 100 -31.87 -9.63 18.76
C LYS A 100 -30.64 -8.73 18.80
N VAL A 101 -30.65 -7.66 18.00
CA VAL A 101 -29.62 -6.61 18.09
C VAL A 101 -29.82 -5.86 19.40
N ILE A 102 -28.78 -5.81 20.23
CA ILE A 102 -28.79 -5.07 21.51
C ILE A 102 -27.95 -3.80 21.45
N ALA A 103 -26.96 -3.76 20.56
CA ALA A 103 -26.10 -2.61 20.34
C ALA A 103 -25.51 -2.65 18.93
N VAL A 104 -24.90 -1.56 18.49
CA VAL A 104 -24.08 -1.51 17.28
C VAL A 104 -22.73 -0.90 17.64
N TYR A 105 -21.67 -1.61 17.29
CA TYR A 105 -20.28 -1.17 17.39
C TYR A 105 -19.86 -0.51 16.08
N GLY A 106 -19.38 0.73 16.14
CA GLY A 106 -18.86 1.49 15.02
C GLY A 106 -17.39 1.79 15.22
N GLN A 107 -16.57 1.56 14.20
CA GLN A 107 -15.13 1.85 14.23
C GLN A 107 -14.67 2.46 12.91
N VAL A 108 -13.81 3.47 13.00
CA VAL A 108 -13.04 4.02 11.89
C VAL A 108 -11.84 3.11 11.63
N MET A 109 -11.74 2.54 10.43
CA MET A 109 -10.63 1.69 10.00
C MET A 109 -9.49 2.52 9.42
N PHE A 110 -9.82 3.43 8.49
CA PHE A 110 -8.86 4.29 7.81
C PHE A 110 -9.41 5.71 7.81
N ARG A 111 -8.62 6.67 8.31
CA ARG A 111 -8.99 8.10 8.31
C ARG A 111 -8.75 8.74 6.96
N ASP A 112 -7.75 8.24 6.24
CA ASP A 112 -7.34 8.80 4.98
C ASP A 112 -6.97 7.69 4.01
N VAL A 113 -7.71 7.61 2.90
CA VAL A 113 -7.29 6.82 1.74
C VAL A 113 -6.05 7.48 1.11
N ALA A 114 -5.80 8.78 1.38
CA ALA A 114 -4.65 9.50 0.86
C ALA A 114 -3.32 9.05 1.48
N GLU A 115 -3.21 8.75 2.79
CA GLU A 115 -1.92 8.27 3.35
C GLU A 115 -1.47 6.94 2.72
N VAL A 116 -2.42 6.03 2.49
CA VAL A 116 -2.14 4.76 1.80
C VAL A 116 -1.78 5.01 0.34
N ARG A 117 -2.44 5.98 -0.30
CA ARG A 117 -2.13 6.39 -1.67
C ARG A 117 -0.76 7.05 -1.79
N ASP A 118 -0.41 7.97 -0.89
CA ASP A 118 0.88 8.66 -0.84
C ASP A 118 2.02 7.66 -0.65
N LEU A 119 1.84 6.67 0.24
CA LEU A 119 2.81 5.60 0.42
C LEU A 119 2.95 4.73 -0.84
N ALA A 120 1.83 4.39 -1.49
CA ALA A 120 1.85 3.64 -2.74
C ALA A 120 2.52 4.42 -3.89
N GLU A 121 2.28 5.74 -3.97
CA GLU A 121 2.92 6.64 -4.94
C GLU A 121 4.43 6.75 -4.69
N GLN A 122 4.85 6.87 -3.42
CA GLN A 122 6.28 6.86 -3.06
C GLN A 122 6.96 5.53 -3.41
N LEU A 123 6.30 4.40 -3.17
CA LEU A 123 6.83 3.08 -3.52
C LEU A 123 7.01 2.94 -5.03
N SER A 124 6.00 3.32 -5.81
CA SER A 124 6.04 3.29 -7.28
C SER A 124 7.15 4.18 -7.85
N LEU A 125 7.36 5.36 -7.27
CA LEU A 125 8.47 6.25 -7.64
C LEU A 125 9.83 5.60 -7.33
N LEU A 126 9.96 4.93 -6.20
CA LEU A 126 11.19 4.25 -5.81
C LEU A 126 11.51 3.09 -6.75
N GLU A 127 10.53 2.25 -7.06
CA GLU A 127 10.66 1.15 -8.03
C GLU A 127 11.11 1.66 -9.39
N SER A 128 10.51 2.76 -9.87
CA SER A 128 10.87 3.38 -11.15
C SER A 128 12.34 3.87 -11.16
N LYS A 129 12.82 4.43 -10.05
CA LYS A 129 14.22 4.86 -9.92
C LYS A 129 15.18 3.67 -9.90
N VAL A 130 14.83 2.60 -9.20
CA VAL A 130 15.64 1.37 -9.18
C VAL A 130 15.78 0.80 -10.59
N GLN A 131 14.68 0.69 -11.34
CA GLN A 131 14.71 0.23 -12.73
C GLN A 131 15.58 1.11 -13.64
N LEU A 132 15.52 2.44 -13.47
CA LEU A 132 16.37 3.36 -14.21
C LEU A 132 17.86 3.13 -13.91
N PHE A 133 18.22 3.00 -12.64
CA PHE A 133 19.61 2.76 -12.24
C PHE A 133 20.12 1.40 -12.68
N GLU A 134 19.29 0.35 -12.62
CA GLU A 134 19.64 -0.97 -13.15
C GLU A 134 19.93 -0.90 -14.66
N LYS A 135 19.13 -0.14 -15.42
CA LYS A 135 19.34 0.08 -16.84
C LYS A 135 20.63 0.87 -17.12
N GLU A 136 20.88 1.96 -16.38
CA GLU A 136 22.13 2.73 -16.52
C GLU A 136 23.37 1.90 -16.18
N LEU A 137 23.31 1.07 -15.13
CA LEU A 137 24.39 0.15 -14.76
C LEU A 137 24.63 -0.93 -15.83
N PHE A 138 23.56 -1.42 -16.46
CA PHE A 138 23.66 -2.35 -17.59
C PHE A 138 24.33 -1.67 -18.80
N ASP A 139 23.89 -0.47 -19.15
CA ASP A 139 24.46 0.30 -20.27
C ASP A 139 25.94 0.68 -20.03
N LEU A 140 26.32 0.99 -18.78
CA LEU A 140 27.71 1.29 -18.39
C LEU A 140 28.63 0.06 -18.38
N ARG A 141 28.09 -1.14 -18.09
CA ARG A 141 28.86 -2.40 -18.05
C ARG A 141 28.98 -3.08 -19.41
N ALA A 142 28.13 -2.73 -20.36
CA ALA A 142 28.30 -3.13 -21.75
C ALA A 142 29.46 -2.34 -22.36
N THR A 143 30.69 -2.83 -22.23
CA THR A 143 31.79 -2.41 -23.11
C THR A 143 31.40 -2.75 -24.55
N ARG A 144 30.82 -1.78 -25.26
CA ARG A 144 30.44 -1.94 -26.67
C ARG A 144 31.70 -1.86 -27.53
N TYR A 145 32.43 -2.96 -27.65
CA TYR A 145 33.48 -3.04 -28.65
C TYR A 145 32.83 -3.08 -30.03
N THR A 146 33.09 -2.07 -30.84
CA THR A 146 32.72 -2.02 -32.27
C THR A 146 33.93 -2.42 -33.11
N PHE A 147 33.75 -2.58 -34.43
CA PHE A 147 34.86 -2.87 -35.34
C PHE A 147 35.97 -1.81 -35.31
N ASP A 148 35.65 -0.58 -34.89
CA ASP A 148 36.61 0.52 -34.73
C ASP A 148 37.54 0.34 -33.52
N CYS A 149 37.15 -0.47 -32.54
CA CYS A 149 37.98 -0.79 -31.38
C CYS A 149 39.06 -1.84 -31.67
N ILE A 150 39.00 -2.51 -32.82
CA ILE A 150 39.99 -3.53 -33.22
C ILE A 150 41.17 -2.83 -33.91
N ILE A 151 42.31 -2.76 -33.24
CA ILE A 151 43.50 -2.05 -33.74
C ILE A 151 44.27 -2.93 -34.73
N GLY A 152 44.58 -2.38 -35.92
CA GLY A 152 45.42 -3.02 -36.93
C GLY A 152 44.98 -2.69 -38.36
N ASP A 153 45.97 -2.44 -39.23
CA ASP A 153 45.78 -2.00 -40.62
C ASP A 153 46.38 -2.98 -41.65
N SER A 154 46.79 -4.18 -41.22
CA SER A 154 47.25 -5.20 -42.17
C SER A 154 46.11 -5.66 -43.07
N ASP A 155 46.43 -6.08 -44.29
CA ASP A 155 45.44 -6.61 -45.23
C ASP A 155 44.62 -7.77 -44.64
N ALA A 156 45.27 -8.60 -43.81
CA ALA A 156 44.62 -9.71 -43.10
C ALA A 156 43.56 -9.24 -42.09
N ILE A 157 43.86 -8.23 -41.26
CA ILE A 157 42.90 -7.69 -40.28
C ILE A 157 41.79 -6.91 -40.97
N THR A 158 42.12 -6.12 -41.99
CA THR A 158 41.14 -5.36 -42.77
C THR A 158 40.15 -6.29 -43.47
N GLY A 159 40.64 -7.37 -44.08
CA GLY A 159 39.79 -8.42 -44.67
C GLY A 159 38.87 -9.08 -43.63
N LEU A 160 39.41 -9.43 -42.46
CA LEU A 160 38.64 -10.06 -41.38
C LEU A 160 37.53 -9.14 -40.83
N LYS A 161 37.79 -7.83 -40.69
CA LYS A 161 36.76 -6.84 -40.32
C LYS A 161 35.62 -6.79 -41.33
N GLN A 162 35.93 -6.80 -42.62
CA GLN A 162 34.91 -6.76 -43.68
C GLN A 162 34.06 -8.03 -43.72
N GLU A 163 34.68 -9.19 -43.52
CA GLU A 163 33.97 -10.47 -43.47
C GLU A 163 33.04 -10.55 -42.25
N ALA A 164 33.55 -10.16 -41.09
CA ALA A 164 32.76 -10.07 -39.86
C ALA A 164 31.59 -9.08 -39.97
N ALA A 165 31.79 -7.91 -40.60
CA ALA A 165 30.73 -6.94 -40.83
C ALA A 165 29.62 -7.48 -41.75
N LYS A 166 29.97 -8.25 -42.78
CA LYS A 166 28.99 -8.93 -43.63
C LYS A 166 28.20 -10.00 -42.86
N ALA A 167 28.87 -10.75 -41.98
CA ALA A 167 28.21 -11.75 -41.14
C ALA A 167 27.23 -11.10 -40.15
N ALA A 168 27.61 -9.97 -39.55
CA ALA A 168 26.78 -9.19 -38.63
C ALA A 168 25.48 -8.67 -39.27
N ALA A 169 25.50 -8.36 -40.57
CA ALA A 169 24.31 -7.94 -41.32
C ALA A 169 23.28 -9.06 -41.55
N THR A 170 23.52 -10.29 -41.04
CA THR A 170 22.65 -11.45 -41.20
C THR A 170 22.25 -12.07 -39.87
N HIS A 171 21.20 -12.90 -39.86
CA HIS A 171 20.77 -13.65 -38.67
C HIS A 171 21.39 -15.05 -38.55
N SER A 172 22.49 -15.32 -39.27
CA SER A 172 23.14 -16.64 -39.25
C SER A 172 24.02 -16.82 -38.01
N SER A 173 24.15 -18.06 -37.52
CA SER A 173 25.11 -18.36 -36.46
C SER A 173 26.55 -18.22 -36.97
N VAL A 174 27.41 -17.53 -36.22
CA VAL A 174 28.81 -17.28 -36.57
C VAL A 174 29.73 -18.06 -35.64
N LEU A 175 30.70 -18.79 -36.19
CA LEU A 175 31.75 -19.47 -35.44
C LEU A 175 33.09 -18.72 -35.63
N ILE A 176 33.68 -18.24 -34.53
CA ILE A 176 34.98 -17.55 -34.55
C ILE A 176 36.06 -18.49 -34.02
N THR A 177 37.06 -18.78 -34.86
CA THR A 177 38.16 -19.71 -34.54
C THR A 177 39.49 -18.99 -34.40
N GLY A 178 40.43 -19.56 -33.65
CA GLY A 178 41.78 -19.03 -33.46
C GLY A 178 42.38 -19.41 -32.12
N GLU A 179 43.70 -19.27 -31.98
CA GLU A 179 44.44 -19.58 -30.75
C GLU A 179 44.04 -18.67 -29.57
N SER A 180 44.39 -19.07 -28.35
CA SER A 180 44.09 -18.24 -27.17
C SER A 180 44.82 -16.90 -27.25
N GLY A 181 44.15 -15.80 -26.88
CA GLY A 181 44.73 -14.46 -26.92
C GLY A 181 44.73 -13.74 -28.27
N THR A 182 44.17 -14.33 -29.34
CA THR A 182 44.12 -13.68 -30.67
C THR A 182 43.01 -12.63 -30.87
N GLY A 183 42.32 -12.23 -29.79
CA GLY A 183 41.29 -11.18 -29.86
C GLY A 183 39.91 -11.61 -30.38
N LYS A 184 39.58 -12.90 -30.36
CA LYS A 184 38.26 -13.44 -30.80
C LYS A 184 37.06 -12.77 -30.11
N GLU A 185 37.21 -12.39 -28.85
CA GLU A 185 36.15 -11.74 -28.05
C GLU A 185 35.80 -10.34 -28.59
N LEU A 186 36.80 -9.59 -29.09
CA LEU A 186 36.57 -8.27 -29.69
C LEU A 186 35.74 -8.39 -30.98
N PHE A 187 36.02 -9.39 -31.81
CA PHE A 187 35.23 -9.68 -33.02
C PHE A 187 33.82 -10.18 -32.66
N ALA A 188 33.67 -11.04 -31.65
CA ALA A 188 32.36 -11.52 -31.21
C ALA A 188 31.45 -10.36 -30.75
N GLN A 189 31.98 -9.45 -29.93
CA GLN A 189 31.24 -8.30 -29.46
C GLN A 189 30.99 -7.27 -30.57
N ALA A 190 31.94 -7.07 -31.50
CA ALA A 190 31.75 -6.19 -32.65
C ALA A 190 30.64 -6.69 -33.59
N ILE A 191 30.58 -8.00 -33.85
CA ILE A 191 29.49 -8.61 -34.65
C ILE A 191 28.14 -8.47 -33.94
N HIS A 192 28.10 -8.64 -32.62
CA HIS A 192 26.85 -8.54 -31.85
C HIS A 192 26.30 -7.11 -31.74
N ASN A 193 27.18 -6.10 -31.78
CA ASN A 193 26.84 -4.69 -31.62
C ASN A 193 26.70 -3.92 -32.95
N ALA A 194 26.87 -4.59 -34.09
CA ALA A 194 26.85 -3.97 -35.44
C ALA A 194 25.46 -3.92 -36.07
#